data_AF-A0A2V8H8D4-F1
#
_entry.id   AF-A0A2V8H8D4-F1
#
_cell.length_a   1.000
_cell.length_b   1.000
_cell.length_c   1.000
_cell.angle_alpha   90.00
_cell.angle_beta   90.00
_cell.angle_gamma   90.00
#
_symmetry.space_group_name_H-M   'P 1'
#
loop_
_entity.id
_entity.type
_entity.pdbx_description
1 polymer ?
#
loop_
_entity_poly.entity_id
_entity_poly.type
_entity_poly.pdbx_seq_one_letter_code
_entity_poly.pdbx_strand_id
1 'polypeptide(L)' 'MNDPVREQVVALLNSGNAHVAFDNVFKDFPPKLRGVKPKGAPHTAWQLLEHMRIAQW' A
#
# COMPACT_ATOMS: atom_id res chain seq x y z
N MET A 1 11.58 11.73 25.51
CA MET A 1 12.74 11.18 24.77
C MET A 1 12.22 10.67 23.45
N ASN A 2 12.77 11.15 22.34
CA ASN A 2 12.52 10.52 21.04
C ASN A 2 13.21 9.16 21.03
N ASP A 3 12.42 8.10 20.89
CA ASP A 3 12.91 6.74 20.71
C ASP A 3 13.38 6.60 19.25
N PRO A 4 14.69 6.43 19.00
CA PRO A 4 15.23 6.39 17.64
C PRO A 4 14.63 5.27 16.79
N VAL A 5 14.24 4.15 17.41
CA VAL A 5 13.58 3.04 16.71
C VAL A 5 12.17 3.46 16.31
N ARG A 6 11.44 4.15 17.18
CA ARG A 6 10.11 4.69 16.84
C ARG A 6 10.18 5.70 15.71
N GLU A 7 11.15 6.61 15.75
CA GLU A 7 11.37 7.58 14.67
C GLU A 7 11.65 6.89 13.34
N GLN A 8 12.50 5.86 13.35
CA GLN A 8 12.82 5.09 12.16
C GLN A 8 11.63 4.31 11.62
N VAL A 9 10.79 3.72 12.49
CA VAL A 9 9.55 3.05 12.07
C VAL A 9 8.58 4.05 11.43
N VAL A 10 8.37 5.21 12.04
CA VAL A 10 7.51 6.27 11.47
C VAL A 10 8.06 6.73 10.11
N ALA A 11 9.37 6.91 10.00
CA ALA A 11 10.01 7.26 8.74
C ALA A 11 9.76 6.17 7.67
N LEU A 12 9.92 4.89 7.99
CA LEU A 12 9.69 3.79 7.04
C LEU A 12 8.23 3.70 6.57
N LEU A 13 7.28 3.98 7.46
CA LEU A 13 5.86 4.00 7.13
C LEU A 13 5.47 5.19 6.23
N ASN A 14 6.13 6.35 6.39
CA ASN A 14 5.76 7.58 5.68
C ASN A 14 6.59 7.89 4.43
N SER A 15 7.86 7.47 4.37
CA SER A 15 8.84 8.00 3.41
C SER A 15 9.02 7.17 2.13
N GLY A 16 8.29 6.06 1.96
CA GLY A 16 8.40 5.21 0.78
C GLY A 16 9.76 4.51 0.59
N ASN A 17 10.66 4.59 1.58
CA ASN A 17 11.94 3.87 1.55
C ASN A 17 11.76 2.34 1.64
N ALA A 18 10.63 1.87 2.17
CA ALA A 18 10.30 0.45 2.29
C ALA A 18 9.28 -0.04 1.25
N HIS A 19 8.57 0.87 0.58
CA HIS A 19 7.47 0.56 -0.33
C HIS A 19 7.24 1.70 -1.32
N VAL A 20 6.73 1.40 -2.51
CA VAL A 20 6.33 2.45 -3.46
C VAL A 20 5.21 3.30 -2.84
N ALA A 21 5.32 4.63 -2.94
CA ALA A 21 4.30 5.53 -2.41
C ALA A 21 2.92 5.24 -3.02
N PHE A 22 1.88 5.31 -2.19
CA PHE A 22 0.50 5.01 -2.57
C PHE A 22 0.06 5.75 -3.84
N ASP A 23 0.28 7.08 -3.88
CA ASP A 23 -0.09 7.91 -5.02
C ASP A 23 0.58 7.47 -6.32
N ASN A 24 1.84 7.00 -6.25
CA ASN A 24 2.55 6.50 -7.43
C ASN A 24 1.97 5.18 -7.94
N VAL A 25 1.48 4.31 -7.05
CA VAL A 25 0.85 3.03 -7.45
C VAL A 25 -0.51 3.27 -8.13
N PHE A 26 -1.26 4.27 -7.68
CA PHE A 26 -2.65 4.46 -8.13
C PHE A 26 -2.85 5.54 -9.21
N LYS A 27 -1.89 6.44 -9.42
CA LYS A 27 -2.01 7.61 -10.33
C LYS A 27 -2.69 7.29 -11.66
N ASP A 28 -2.25 6.23 -12.33
CA ASP A 28 -2.73 5.83 -13.66
C ASP A 28 -3.24 4.38 -13.69
N PHE A 29 -3.71 3.85 -12.55
CA PHE A 29 -4.13 2.45 -12.47
C PHE A 29 -5.36 2.17 -13.37
N PRO A 30 -5.25 1.29 -14.39
CA PRO A 30 -6.30 1.11 -15.38
C PRO A 30 -7.64 0.68 -14.76
N PRO A 31 -8.76 1.40 -14.97
CA PRO A 31 -10.05 1.07 -14.37
C PRO A 31 -10.50 -0.36 -14.62
N LYS A 32 -10.28 -0.85 -15.84
CA LYS A 32 -10.62 -2.21 -16.27
C LYS A 32 -9.89 -3.32 -15.49
N LEU A 33 -8.78 -3.00 -14.82
CA LEU A 33 -7.97 -3.98 -14.08
C LEU A 33 -8.25 -4.00 -12.56
N ARG A 34 -8.98 -3.03 -12.02
CA ARG A 34 -9.18 -2.88 -10.56
C ARG A 34 -9.81 -4.13 -9.93
N GLY A 35 -10.81 -4.70 -10.61
CA GLY A 35 -11.50 -5.92 -10.20
C GLY A 35 -10.96 -7.20 -10.84
N VAL A 36 -9.90 -7.13 -11.65
CA VAL A 36 -9.32 -8.32 -12.29
C VAL A 36 -8.46 -9.05 -11.26
N LYS A 37 -8.65 -10.36 -11.16
CA LYS A 37 -7.80 -11.25 -10.35
C LYS A 37 -6.76 -11.89 -11.29
N PRO A 38 -5.47 -11.51 -11.20
CA PRO A 38 -4.43 -12.16 -11.98
C PRO A 38 -4.37 -13.66 -11.69
N LYS A 39 -3.98 -14.46 -12.69
CA LYS A 39 -3.85 -15.92 -12.52
C LYS A 39 -2.82 -16.21 -11.42
N GLY A 40 -3.23 -17.00 -10.42
CA GLY A 40 -2.37 -17.37 -9.28
C GLY A 40 -2.31 -16.34 -8.15
N ALA A 41 -2.85 -15.13 -8.34
CA ALA A 41 -2.97 -14.16 -7.25
C ALA A 41 -4.10 -14.56 -6.29
N PRO A 42 -4.00 -14.29 -4.99
CA PRO A 42 -5.06 -14.55 -4.03
C PRO A 42 -6.20 -13.52 -4.12
N HIS A 43 -5.90 -12.28 -4.51
CA HIS A 43 -6.80 -11.14 -4.46
C HIS A 43 -6.70 -10.24 -5.70
N THR A 44 -7.72 -9.41 -5.92
CA THR A 44 -7.68 -8.30 -6.89
C THR A 44 -6.96 -7.08 -6.30
N ALA A 45 -6.58 -6.14 -7.15
CA ALA A 45 -6.01 -4.87 -6.69
C ALA A 45 -6.96 -4.13 -5.71
N TRP A 46 -8.27 -4.14 -5.98
CA TRP A 46 -9.25 -3.47 -5.11
C TRP A 46 -9.48 -4.19 -3.77
N GLN A 47 -9.37 -5.52 -3.74
CA GLN A 47 -9.42 -6.27 -2.48
C GLN A 47 -8.22 -5.95 -1.60
N LEU A 48 -7.03 -5.80 -2.18
CA LEU A 48 -5.84 -5.37 -1.44
C LEU A 48 -5.95 -3.91 -0.98
N LEU A 49 -6.53 -3.04 -1.80
CA LEU A 49 -6.80 -1.66 -1.42
C LEU A 49 -7.73 -1.59 -0.21
N GLU A 50 -8.84 -2.32 -0.24
CA GLU A 50 -9.77 -2.36 0.89
C GLU A 50 -9.14 -2.98 2.14
N HIS A 51 -8.29 -4.00 1.96
CA HIS A 51 -7.52 -4.53 3.08
C HIS A 51 -6.64 -3.46 3.73
N MET A 52 -5.88 -2.67 2.95
CA MET A 52 -5.08 -1.57 3.48
C MET A 52 -5.94 -0.52 4.18
N ARG A 53 -7.08 -0.13 3.58
CA ARG A 53 -8.00 0.85 4.16
C ARG A 53 -8.56 0.42 5.53
N ILE A 54 -8.81 -0.89 5.70
CA ILE A 54 -9.34 -1.45 6.95
C ILE A 54 -8.23 -1.69 7.98
N ALA A 55 -7.07 -2.19 7.54
CA ALA A 55 -6.01 -2.68 8.43
C ALA A 55 -5.00 -1.61 8.87
N GLN A 56 -4.87 -0.50 8.12
CA GLN A 56 -3.94 0.58 8.44
C GLN A 56 -4.62 1.83 9.04
N TRP A 57 -5.90 1.72 9.41
CA TRP A 57 -6.64 2.74 10.14
C TRP A 57 -6.34 2.71 11.64
#